data_AF-A0AAW4RV51-F1
#
_entry.id   AF-A0AAW4RV51-F1
#
_cell.length_a   1.000
_cell.length_b   1.000
_cell.length_c   1.000
_cell.angle_alpha   90.00
_cell.angle_beta   90.00
_cell.angle_gamma   90.00
#
_symmetry.space_group_name_H-M   'P 1'
#
loop_
_entity.id
_entity.type
_entity.pdbx_description
1 polymer ?
#
loop_
_entity_poly.entity_id
_entity_poly.type
_entity_poly.pdbx_seq_one_letter_code
_entity_poly.pdbx_strand_id
1 'polypeptide(L)'
;MLSPLQIGILVFPRVTQLDFTGPLQVFAMVPDAKLHLIWKRIEPVPSDSVLTLTPTTTFADCPQLDVICVPGGQGTNDLLNDEDVLAFLRKQAAGAKYVTSVCTGSLALGAAGLLKGYRAATHWSAMEMLAQFGATPTKTRVCVDRNRITGGGVTAGIDFALTLVSILVDRTMAEAIQLQMEYNPAPPFNAGSPDTAPAEVLALLRERGAQNQARRLEAVKRAAERVA
;
A
#
# COMPACT_ATOMS: atom_id res chain seq x y z
N MET A 1 -11.44 -29.18 0.28
CA MET A 1 -11.68 -27.74 0.13
C MET A 1 -10.33 -27.05 0.25
N LEU A 2 -10.01 -26.12 -0.65
CA LEU A 2 -8.79 -25.32 -0.53
C LEU A 2 -8.87 -24.47 0.75
N SER A 3 -7.75 -24.27 1.43
CA SER A 3 -7.72 -23.42 2.63
C SER A 3 -8.07 -21.97 2.28
N PRO A 4 -8.88 -21.27 3.10
CA PRO A 4 -9.20 -19.84 2.94
C PRO A 4 -7.96 -18.96 2.74
N LEU A 5 -7.99 -18.07 1.75
CA LEU A 5 -6.94 -17.05 1.56
C LEU A 5 -6.83 -16.16 2.80
N GLN A 6 -5.63 -16.03 3.35
CA GLN A 6 -5.33 -15.10 4.44
C GLN A 6 -4.80 -13.78 3.86
N ILE A 7 -5.58 -12.70 3.97
CA ILE A 7 -5.20 -11.38 3.46
C ILE A 7 -5.06 -10.42 4.63
N GLY A 8 -3.87 -9.85 4.81
CA GLY A 8 -3.57 -8.93 5.87
C GLY A 8 -3.25 -7.53 5.34
N ILE A 9 -3.82 -6.51 5.98
CA ILE A 9 -3.60 -5.12 5.64
C ILE A 9 -3.16 -4.37 6.89
N LEU A 10 -2.03 -3.68 6.84
CA LEU A 10 -1.57 -2.87 7.97
C LEU A 10 -2.51 -1.68 8.19
N VAL A 11 -2.84 -1.36 9.44
CA VAL A 11 -3.59 -0.15 9.83
C VAL A 11 -2.83 0.58 10.93
N PHE A 12 -2.29 1.76 10.63
CA PHE A 12 -1.32 2.45 11.47
C PHE A 12 -1.69 3.92 11.71
N PRO A 13 -1.15 4.58 12.76
CA PRO A 13 -1.46 5.97 13.04
C PRO A 13 -1.16 6.87 11.84
N ARG A 14 -2.10 7.73 11.47
CA ARG A 14 -1.98 8.64 10.31
C ARG A 14 -1.84 7.92 8.96
N VAL A 15 -2.38 6.69 8.84
CA VAL A 15 -2.61 6.02 7.55
C VAL A 15 -3.61 6.82 6.73
N THR A 16 -3.40 6.92 5.42
CA THR A 16 -4.44 7.42 4.50
C THR A 16 -5.48 6.33 4.36
N GLN A 17 -6.67 6.53 4.96
CA GLN A 17 -7.62 5.43 5.11
C GLN A 17 -8.04 4.79 3.78
N LEU A 18 -8.14 5.59 2.71
CA LEU A 18 -8.59 5.09 1.41
C LEU A 18 -7.59 4.12 0.76
N ASP A 19 -6.31 4.22 1.12
CA ASP A 19 -5.27 3.30 0.66
C ASP A 19 -5.51 1.86 1.13
N PHE A 20 -6.23 1.66 2.24
CA PHE A 20 -6.56 0.35 2.76
C PHE A 20 -8.04 0.00 2.61
N THR A 21 -8.98 0.95 2.77
CA THR A 21 -10.42 0.64 2.64
C THR A 21 -10.81 0.31 1.20
N GLY A 22 -10.18 0.95 0.20
CA GLY A 22 -10.35 0.61 -1.21
C GLY A 22 -10.05 -0.87 -1.52
N PRO A 23 -8.82 -1.36 -1.29
CA PRO A 23 -8.51 -2.78 -1.50
C PRO A 23 -9.25 -3.70 -0.52
N LEU A 24 -9.50 -3.28 0.73
CA LEU A 24 -10.28 -4.07 1.68
C LEU A 24 -11.68 -4.39 1.13
N GLN A 25 -12.35 -3.42 0.51
CA GLN A 25 -13.67 -3.62 -0.09
C GLN A 25 -13.65 -4.65 -1.21
N VAL A 26 -12.62 -4.63 -2.07
CA VAL A 26 -12.43 -5.62 -3.14
C VAL A 26 -12.16 -7.00 -2.55
N PHE A 27 -11.25 -7.11 -1.58
CA PHE A 27 -10.89 -8.39 -0.96
C PHE A 27 -12.03 -9.00 -0.13
N ALA A 28 -12.90 -8.19 0.46
CA ALA A 28 -14.07 -8.66 1.21
C ALA A 28 -15.12 -9.35 0.34
N MET A 29 -15.08 -9.11 -0.97
CA MET A 29 -15.97 -9.75 -1.95
C MET A 29 -15.37 -11.03 -2.54
N VAL A 30 -14.14 -11.40 -2.16
CA VAL A 30 -13.53 -12.67 -2.57
C VAL A 30 -14.12 -13.81 -1.71
N PRO A 31 -14.70 -14.87 -2.31
CA PRO A 31 -15.29 -15.97 -1.57
C PRO A 31 -14.30 -16.62 -0.59
N ASP A 32 -14.78 -16.89 0.62
CA ASP A 32 -14.04 -17.53 1.71
C ASP A 32 -12.76 -16.82 2.18
N ALA A 33 -12.40 -15.64 1.66
CA ALA A 33 -11.21 -14.91 2.10
C ALA A 33 -11.32 -14.48 3.57
N LYS A 34 -10.25 -14.66 4.34
CA LYS A 34 -10.12 -14.15 5.71
C LYS A 34 -9.28 -12.88 5.72
N LEU A 35 -9.89 -11.79 6.16
CA LEU A 35 -9.27 -10.47 6.18
C LEU A 35 -8.78 -10.11 7.59
N HIS A 36 -7.58 -9.53 7.65
CA HIS A 36 -6.96 -9.08 8.89
C HIS A 36 -6.56 -7.61 8.76
N LEU A 37 -7.06 -6.76 9.65
CA LEU A 37 -6.52 -5.42 9.86
C LEU A 37 -5.46 -5.53 10.97
N ILE A 38 -4.21 -5.23 10.63
CA ILE A 38 -3.08 -5.62 11.47
C ILE A 38 -2.38 -4.39 12.03
N TRP A 39 -2.15 -4.38 13.34
CA TRP A 39 -1.29 -3.38 13.96
C TRP A 39 -0.51 -3.95 15.14
N LYS A 40 0.25 -3.10 15.85
CA LYS A 40 0.99 -3.48 17.06
C LYS A 40 0.09 -3.89 18.22
N ARG A 41 -1.14 -3.36 18.24
CA ARG A 41 -2.09 -3.46 19.36
C ARG A 41 -3.52 -3.39 18.83
N ILE A 42 -4.51 -3.83 19.61
CA ILE A 42 -5.91 -3.92 19.18
C ILE A 42 -6.70 -2.63 19.42
N GLU A 43 -6.19 -1.72 20.25
CA GLU A 43 -6.85 -0.46 20.54
C GLU A 43 -7.01 0.40 19.29
N PRO A 44 -8.07 1.22 19.22
CA PRO A 44 -8.33 2.05 18.06
C PRO A 44 -7.14 2.93 17.63
N VAL A 45 -6.93 3.00 16.31
CA VAL A 45 -5.82 3.67 15.66
C VAL A 45 -6.38 4.82 14.81
N PRO A 46 -6.01 6.08 15.08
CA PRO A 46 -6.50 7.22 14.28
C PRO A 46 -5.84 7.23 12.89
N SER A 47 -6.65 7.41 11.85
CA SER A 47 -6.17 7.68 10.48
C SER A 47 -5.62 9.10 10.35
N ASP A 48 -5.24 9.52 9.13
CA ASP A 48 -4.93 10.92 8.82
C ASP A 48 -6.17 11.82 8.64
N SER A 49 -7.35 11.27 8.92
CA SER A 49 -8.66 11.92 8.83
C SER A 49 -9.46 11.70 10.13
N VAL A 50 -10.76 12.01 10.11
CA VAL A 50 -11.67 11.79 11.25
C VAL A 50 -11.96 10.31 11.53
N LEU A 51 -11.60 9.40 10.61
CA LEU A 51 -11.84 7.97 10.78
C LEU A 51 -10.86 7.36 11.79
N THR A 52 -11.39 6.55 12.70
CA THR A 52 -10.60 5.72 13.62
C THR A 52 -10.81 4.25 13.28
N LEU A 53 -9.73 3.49 13.27
CA LEU A 53 -9.66 2.11 12.80
C LEU A 53 -9.48 1.17 13.97
N THR A 54 -10.16 0.04 13.97
CA THR A 54 -9.95 -1.01 14.97
C THR A 54 -9.21 -2.17 14.30
N PRO A 55 -7.91 -2.39 14.62
CA PRO A 55 -7.20 -3.59 14.20
C PRO A 55 -7.97 -4.85 14.62
N THR A 56 -7.93 -5.90 13.81
CA THR A 56 -8.56 -7.20 14.12
C THR A 56 -7.57 -8.20 14.69
N THR A 57 -6.27 -7.95 14.55
CA THR A 57 -5.20 -8.78 15.12
C THR A 57 -3.92 -7.96 15.36
N THR A 58 -3.03 -8.49 16.20
CA THR A 58 -1.72 -7.89 16.48
C THR A 58 -0.63 -8.51 15.59
N PHE A 59 0.57 -7.94 15.56
CA PHE A 59 1.72 -8.59 14.91
C PHE A 59 2.06 -9.97 15.48
N ALA A 60 1.84 -10.18 16.78
CA ALA A 60 2.14 -11.43 17.46
C ALA A 60 1.12 -12.52 17.11
N ASP A 61 -0.16 -12.14 17.01
CA ASP A 61 -1.28 -13.07 16.83
C ASP A 61 -1.70 -13.22 15.35
N CYS A 62 -1.13 -12.43 14.45
CA CYS A 62 -1.44 -12.50 13.02
C CYS A 62 -0.96 -13.84 12.45
N PRO A 63 -1.84 -14.60 11.76
CA PRO A 63 -1.44 -15.84 11.11
C PRO A 63 -0.48 -15.56 9.94
N GLN A 64 0.13 -16.61 9.39
CA GLN A 64 0.86 -16.47 8.15
C GLN A 64 -0.11 -16.07 7.03
N LEU A 65 0.22 -14.99 6.33
CA LEU A 65 -0.61 -14.41 5.28
C LEU A 65 -0.28 -15.01 3.91
N ASP A 66 -1.29 -15.16 3.05
CA ASP A 66 -1.12 -15.37 1.62
C ASP A 66 -0.82 -14.04 0.91
N VAL A 67 -1.45 -12.95 1.38
CA VAL A 67 -1.27 -11.60 0.84
C VAL A 67 -1.05 -10.63 2.00
N ILE A 68 0.01 -9.84 1.92
CA ILE A 68 0.23 -8.69 2.80
C ILE A 68 0.14 -7.40 2.01
N CYS A 69 -0.64 -6.43 2.49
CA CYS A 69 -0.79 -5.11 1.90
C CYS A 69 -0.35 -4.02 2.89
N VAL A 70 0.54 -3.14 2.44
CA VAL A 70 0.98 -1.96 3.19
C VAL A 70 0.39 -0.69 2.56
N PRO A 71 -0.56 -0.01 3.22
CA PRO A 71 -1.07 1.27 2.74
C PRO A 71 -0.07 2.41 2.97
N GLY A 72 -0.35 3.58 2.39
CA GLY A 72 0.46 4.78 2.55
C GLY A 72 -0.10 5.78 3.57
N GLY A 73 0.36 7.02 3.43
CA GLY A 73 -0.06 8.16 4.25
C GLY A 73 1.10 8.87 4.94
N GLN A 74 0.76 9.80 5.83
CA GLN A 74 1.76 10.54 6.61
C GLN A 74 2.45 9.64 7.64
N GLY A 75 1.73 8.64 8.16
CA GLY A 75 2.24 7.66 9.11
C GLY A 75 3.38 6.80 8.54
N THR A 76 3.47 6.65 7.22
CA THR A 76 4.53 5.86 6.58
C THR A 76 5.93 6.33 7.01
N ASN A 77 6.14 7.64 7.20
CA ASN A 77 7.44 8.19 7.56
C ASN A 77 7.97 7.59 8.87
N ASP A 78 7.09 7.32 9.84
CA ASP A 78 7.46 6.71 11.12
C ASP A 78 7.78 5.22 10.93
N LEU A 79 7.05 4.54 10.04
CA LEU A 79 7.23 3.10 9.77
C LEU A 79 8.60 2.78 9.16
N LEU A 80 9.19 3.69 8.38
CA LEU A 80 10.46 3.44 7.68
C LEU A 80 11.62 3.13 8.63
N ASN A 81 11.49 3.52 9.91
CA ASN A 81 12.50 3.28 10.93
C ASN A 81 11.96 2.52 12.15
N ASP A 82 10.76 1.94 12.04
CA ASP A 82 10.14 1.16 13.11
C ASP A 82 10.47 -0.33 12.95
N GLU A 83 11.40 -0.83 13.76
CA GLU A 83 11.91 -2.19 13.60
C GLU A 83 10.85 -3.28 13.84
N ASP A 84 9.86 -3.06 14.71
CA ASP A 84 8.78 -4.03 14.91
C ASP A 84 7.97 -4.22 13.63
N VAL A 85 7.70 -3.11 12.94
CA VAL A 85 6.96 -3.11 11.67
C VAL A 85 7.81 -3.77 10.58
N LEU A 86 9.07 -3.35 10.43
CA LEU A 86 9.94 -3.91 9.39
C LEU A 86 10.20 -5.40 9.59
N ALA A 87 10.40 -5.85 10.83
CA ALA A 87 10.54 -7.27 11.17
C ALA A 87 9.26 -8.06 10.88
N PHE A 88 8.09 -7.52 11.22
CA PHE A 88 6.81 -8.13 10.88
C PHE A 88 6.64 -8.29 9.35
N LEU A 89 6.95 -7.24 8.58
CA LEU A 89 6.88 -7.27 7.12
C LEU A 89 7.80 -8.34 6.53
N ARG A 90 9.06 -8.43 6.99
CA ARG A 90 10.00 -9.48 6.54
C ARG A 90 9.51 -10.89 6.89
N LYS A 91 8.98 -11.08 8.11
CA LYS A 91 8.41 -12.37 8.55
C LYS A 91 7.27 -12.80 7.64
N GLN A 92 6.29 -11.92 7.40
CA GLN A 92 5.14 -12.27 6.55
C GLN A 92 5.54 -12.48 5.10
N ALA A 93 6.43 -11.63 4.56
CA ALA A 93 6.90 -11.72 3.18
C ALA A 93 7.64 -13.03 2.86
N ALA A 94 8.19 -13.73 3.86
CA ALA A 94 8.88 -15.00 3.66
C ALA A 94 7.95 -16.14 3.24
N GLY A 95 6.67 -16.10 3.65
CA GLY A 95 5.66 -17.12 3.28
C GLY A 95 4.48 -16.58 2.48
N ALA A 96 4.40 -15.26 2.25
CA ALA A 96 3.32 -14.67 1.45
C ALA A 96 3.45 -15.02 -0.03
N LYS A 97 2.32 -15.36 -0.65
CA LYS A 97 2.22 -15.51 -2.10
C LYS A 97 2.42 -14.17 -2.79
N TYR A 98 1.88 -13.08 -2.22
CA TYR A 98 2.05 -11.72 -2.74
C TYR A 98 2.36 -10.71 -1.63
N VAL A 99 3.34 -9.85 -1.92
CA VAL A 99 3.72 -8.71 -1.08
C VAL A 99 3.29 -7.44 -1.82
N THR A 100 2.38 -6.69 -1.23
CA THR A 100 1.71 -5.59 -1.91
C THR A 100 1.72 -4.30 -1.11
N SER A 101 1.52 -3.19 -1.80
CA SER A 101 1.38 -1.89 -1.16
C SER A 101 0.61 -0.90 -2.01
N VAL A 102 0.11 0.15 -1.37
CA VAL A 102 -0.52 1.29 -2.02
C VAL A 102 0.23 2.55 -1.64
N CYS A 103 0.33 3.49 -2.58
CA CYS A 103 0.86 4.84 -2.33
C CYS A 103 2.26 4.76 -1.71
N THR A 104 2.51 5.48 -0.63
CA THR A 104 3.80 5.48 0.06
C THR A 104 4.11 4.20 0.81
N GLY A 105 3.17 3.25 0.93
CA GLY A 105 3.42 1.96 1.58
C GLY A 105 4.55 1.14 0.96
N SER A 106 4.84 1.33 -0.34
CA SER A 106 6.01 0.71 -0.98
C SER A 106 7.34 1.21 -0.41
N LEU A 107 7.41 2.40 0.18
CA LEU A 107 8.60 2.85 0.88
C LEU A 107 8.86 2.02 2.14
N ALA A 108 7.82 1.59 2.85
CA ALA A 108 7.97 0.70 4.00
C ALA A 108 8.42 -0.71 3.57
N LEU A 109 7.92 -1.20 2.43
CA LEU A 109 8.45 -2.43 1.81
C LEU A 109 9.94 -2.26 1.43
N GLY A 110 10.31 -1.11 0.87
CA GLY A 110 11.71 -0.77 0.55
C GLY A 110 12.60 -0.75 1.79
N ALA A 111 12.16 -0.07 2.86
CA ALA A 111 12.86 -0.02 4.15
C ALA A 111 12.96 -1.40 4.82
N ALA A 112 12.04 -2.33 4.53
CA ALA A 112 12.12 -3.72 4.97
C ALA A 112 13.07 -4.58 4.09
N GLY A 113 13.70 -4.01 3.06
CA GLY A 113 14.55 -4.72 2.11
C GLY A 113 13.80 -5.54 1.07
N LEU A 114 12.47 -5.38 0.96
CA LEU A 114 11.61 -6.26 0.16
C LEU A 114 11.49 -5.86 -1.32
N LEU A 115 12.10 -4.74 -1.71
CA LEU A 115 12.04 -4.19 -3.07
C LEU A 115 13.40 -4.11 -3.79
N LYS A 116 14.50 -4.60 -3.19
CA LYS A 116 15.82 -4.63 -3.85
C LYS A 116 15.77 -5.47 -5.13
N GLY A 117 16.07 -4.86 -6.27
CA GLY A 117 16.01 -5.51 -7.58
C GLY A 117 14.59 -5.74 -8.11
N TYR A 118 13.57 -5.07 -7.57
CA TYR A 118 12.20 -5.10 -8.08
C TYR A 118 11.83 -3.78 -8.74
N ARG A 119 10.98 -3.84 -9.76
CA ARG A 119 10.22 -2.69 -10.23
C ARG A 119 9.12 -2.38 -9.22
N ALA A 120 8.94 -1.10 -8.90
CA ALA A 120 7.91 -0.67 -7.97
C ALA A 120 7.32 0.69 -8.33
N ALA A 121 6.04 0.86 -8.05
CA ALA A 121 5.33 2.14 -8.05
C ALA A 121 5.10 2.63 -6.61
N THR A 122 4.83 3.91 -6.46
CA THR A 122 4.46 4.57 -5.20
C THR A 122 3.64 5.82 -5.52
N HIS A 123 3.31 6.63 -4.51
CA HIS A 123 2.75 7.95 -4.74
C HIS A 123 3.66 8.80 -5.65
N TRP A 124 3.11 9.55 -6.60
CA TRP A 124 3.90 10.31 -7.57
C TRP A 124 4.94 11.23 -6.90
N SER A 125 4.61 11.80 -5.73
CA SER A 125 5.51 12.69 -5.01
C SER A 125 6.71 11.98 -4.36
N ALA A 126 6.68 10.65 -4.23
CA ALA A 126 7.73 9.87 -3.58
C ALA A 126 8.46 8.90 -4.53
N MET A 127 8.18 8.96 -5.83
CA MET A 127 8.67 8.00 -6.83
C MET A 127 10.19 7.83 -6.81
N GLU A 128 10.92 8.94 -6.75
CA GLU A 128 12.40 8.94 -6.77
C GLU A 128 13.02 8.32 -5.51
N MET A 129 12.26 8.26 -4.39
CA MET A 129 12.74 7.69 -3.14
C MET A 129 12.86 6.16 -3.18
N LEU A 130 12.16 5.49 -4.09
CA LEU A 130 12.23 4.04 -4.24
C LEU A 130 13.64 3.55 -4.62
N ALA A 131 14.38 4.34 -5.40
CA ALA A 131 15.74 4.01 -5.82
C ALA A 131 16.72 3.88 -4.63
N GLN A 132 16.46 4.59 -3.53
CA GLN A 132 17.26 4.51 -2.29
C GLN A 132 17.20 3.11 -1.64
N PHE A 133 16.19 2.31 -1.96
CA PHE A 133 16.02 0.95 -1.48
C PHE A 133 16.36 -0.12 -2.53
N GLY A 134 17.04 0.27 -3.61
CA GLY A 134 17.44 -0.63 -4.71
C GLY A 134 16.29 -1.08 -5.60
N ALA A 135 15.12 -0.42 -5.52
CA ALA A 135 14.00 -0.65 -6.43
C ALA A 135 14.18 0.15 -7.73
N THR A 136 13.60 -0.32 -8.83
CA THR A 136 13.49 0.42 -10.08
C THR A 136 12.13 1.14 -10.12
N PRO A 137 12.07 2.50 -10.00
CA PRO A 137 10.80 3.21 -9.99
C PRO A 137 10.07 3.11 -11.33
N THR A 138 8.74 2.99 -11.31
CA THR A 138 7.89 3.01 -12.51
C THR A 138 6.65 3.88 -12.31
N LYS A 139 6.30 4.65 -13.35
CA LYS A 139 5.12 5.54 -13.35
C LYS A 139 3.79 4.82 -13.66
N THR A 140 3.78 3.49 -13.69
CA THR A 140 2.57 2.69 -13.88
C THR A 140 1.64 2.79 -12.68
N ARG A 141 0.32 2.92 -12.91
CA ARG A 141 -0.69 2.98 -11.84
C ARG A 141 -0.68 1.74 -10.93
N VAL A 142 -0.50 0.57 -11.53
CA VAL A 142 -0.27 -0.71 -10.84
C VAL A 142 0.98 -1.33 -11.46
N CYS A 143 2.00 -1.57 -10.65
CA CYS A 143 3.22 -2.28 -11.05
C CYS A 143 3.18 -3.70 -10.52
N VAL A 144 3.19 -4.68 -11.43
CA VAL A 144 3.38 -6.10 -11.11
C VAL A 144 4.80 -6.50 -11.49
N ASP A 145 5.58 -6.96 -10.52
CA ASP A 145 6.88 -7.56 -10.75
C ASP A 145 7.01 -8.84 -9.90
N ARG A 146 6.90 -10.00 -10.56
CA ARG A 146 6.85 -11.33 -9.91
C ARG A 146 5.75 -11.32 -8.84
N ASN A 147 6.10 -11.48 -7.57
CA ASN A 147 5.15 -11.48 -6.46
C ASN A 147 5.09 -10.15 -5.68
N ARG A 148 5.67 -9.07 -6.21
CA ARG A 148 5.51 -7.71 -5.70
C ARG A 148 4.48 -6.98 -6.55
N ILE A 149 3.40 -6.53 -5.94
CA ILE A 149 2.39 -5.71 -6.61
C ILE A 149 2.24 -4.37 -5.88
N THR A 150 2.63 -3.29 -6.54
CA THR A 150 2.64 -1.96 -5.93
C THR A 150 1.72 -1.02 -6.70
N GLY A 151 0.75 -0.43 -6.00
CA GLY A 151 -0.15 0.59 -6.52
C GLY A 151 0.43 1.99 -6.30
N GLY A 152 0.12 2.89 -7.23
CA GLY A 152 0.39 4.32 -7.12
C GLY A 152 -0.43 5.01 -6.03
N GLY A 153 -0.80 6.28 -6.24
CA GLY A 153 -1.51 7.06 -5.22
C GLY A 153 -2.93 6.57 -4.91
N VAL A 154 -3.24 6.45 -3.62
CA VAL A 154 -4.58 6.38 -3.01
C VAL A 154 -5.56 5.42 -3.69
N THR A 155 -6.29 5.88 -4.70
CA THR A 155 -7.32 5.09 -5.39
C THR A 155 -6.75 3.96 -6.25
N ALA A 156 -5.44 3.97 -6.53
CA ALA A 156 -4.75 2.83 -7.14
C ALA A 156 -4.91 1.54 -6.30
N GLY A 157 -5.27 1.69 -5.01
CA GLY A 157 -5.75 0.66 -4.11
C GLY A 157 -6.79 -0.29 -4.71
N ILE A 158 -7.79 0.26 -5.40
CA ILE A 158 -8.89 -0.52 -5.96
C ILE A 158 -8.41 -1.31 -7.18
N ASP A 159 -7.68 -0.66 -8.08
CA ASP A 159 -7.21 -1.29 -9.32
C ASP A 159 -6.18 -2.38 -9.07
N PHE A 160 -5.26 -2.20 -8.11
CA PHE A 160 -4.32 -3.27 -7.78
C PHE A 160 -5.04 -4.46 -7.16
N ALA A 161 -6.05 -4.24 -6.33
CA ALA A 161 -6.79 -5.33 -5.69
C ALA A 161 -7.55 -6.15 -6.74
N LEU A 162 -8.23 -5.50 -7.69
CA LEU A 162 -8.85 -6.18 -8.83
C LEU A 162 -7.82 -6.93 -9.68
N THR A 163 -6.66 -6.31 -9.94
CA THR A 163 -5.54 -6.97 -10.63
C THR A 163 -5.11 -8.23 -9.88
N LEU A 164 -4.94 -8.14 -8.56
CA LEU A 164 -4.51 -9.27 -7.73
C LEU A 164 -5.56 -10.38 -7.65
N VAL A 165 -6.85 -10.04 -7.55
CA VAL A 165 -7.94 -11.02 -7.61
C VAL A 165 -7.90 -11.78 -8.93
N SER A 166 -7.64 -11.10 -10.05
CA SER A 166 -7.56 -11.76 -11.36
C SER A 166 -6.44 -12.79 -11.46
N ILE A 167 -5.36 -12.60 -10.66
CA ILE A 167 -4.21 -13.48 -10.58
C ILE A 167 -4.42 -14.61 -9.55
N LEU A 168 -5.05 -14.31 -8.41
CA LEU A 168 -5.20 -15.25 -7.30
C LEU A 168 -6.41 -16.18 -7.43
N VAL A 169 -7.49 -15.70 -8.03
CA VAL A 169 -8.75 -16.43 -8.17
C VAL A 169 -8.92 -16.76 -9.65
N ASP A 170 -9.46 -15.81 -10.41
CA ASP A 170 -9.51 -15.82 -11.86
C ASP A 170 -10.03 -14.45 -12.37
N ARG A 171 -9.95 -14.26 -13.68
CA ARG A 171 -10.45 -13.05 -14.36
C ARG A 171 -11.95 -12.82 -14.12
N THR A 172 -12.76 -13.87 -14.19
CA THR A 172 -14.23 -13.77 -14.08
C THR A 172 -14.63 -13.22 -12.72
N MET A 173 -13.98 -13.67 -11.64
CA MET A 173 -14.22 -13.17 -10.29
C MET A 173 -13.83 -11.70 -10.17
N ALA A 174 -12.69 -11.28 -10.73
CA ALA A 174 -12.29 -9.88 -10.72
C ALA A 174 -13.31 -8.99 -11.44
N GLU A 175 -13.79 -9.40 -12.62
CA GLU A 175 -14.82 -8.69 -13.38
C GLU A 175 -16.18 -8.68 -12.65
N ALA A 176 -16.55 -9.78 -11.98
CA ALA A 176 -17.77 -9.87 -11.18
C ALA A 176 -17.73 -8.91 -9.98
N ILE A 177 -16.61 -8.85 -9.25
CA ILE A 177 -16.43 -7.91 -8.14
C ILE A 177 -16.45 -6.46 -8.66
N GLN A 178 -15.77 -6.18 -9.77
CA GLN A 178 -15.81 -4.85 -10.40
C GLN A 178 -17.24 -4.42 -10.72
N LEU A 179 -18.03 -5.31 -11.33
CA LEU A 179 -19.42 -5.06 -11.67
C LEU A 179 -20.31 -4.90 -10.43
N GLN A 180 -20.12 -5.75 -9.41
CA GLN A 180 -20.87 -5.68 -8.16
C GLN A 180 -20.64 -4.38 -7.40
N MET A 181 -19.41 -3.84 -7.45
CA MET A 181 -19.08 -2.54 -6.87
C MET A 181 -19.55 -1.36 -7.74
N GLU A 182 -20.02 -1.63 -8.96
CA GLU A 182 -20.21 -0.63 -10.01
C GLU A 182 -18.97 0.26 -10.17
N TYR A 183 -17.77 -0.35 -10.12
CA TYR A 183 -16.52 0.38 -10.23
C TYR A 183 -16.27 0.80 -11.69
N ASN A 184 -16.94 1.90 -12.05
CA ASN A 184 -16.94 2.55 -13.34
C ASN A 184 -16.63 4.06 -13.14
N PRO A 185 -15.38 4.41 -12.80
CA PRO A 185 -15.04 5.77 -12.40
C PRO A 185 -15.14 6.75 -13.56
N ALA A 186 -15.82 7.88 -13.32
CA ALA A 186 -15.90 9.03 -14.23
C ALA A 186 -15.45 10.32 -13.52
N PRO A 187 -14.12 10.54 -13.34
CA PRO A 187 -13.63 11.72 -12.62
C PRO A 187 -14.06 13.02 -13.32
N PRO A 188 -14.56 14.03 -12.57
CA PRO A 188 -14.99 15.31 -13.16
C PRO A 188 -13.82 16.22 -13.60
N PHE A 189 -12.57 15.84 -13.30
CA PHE A 189 -11.37 16.59 -13.63
C PHE A 189 -10.26 15.65 -14.12
N ASN A 190 -9.34 16.17 -14.94
CA ASN A 190 -8.15 15.44 -15.42
C ASN A 190 -6.86 15.79 -14.64
N ALA A 191 -6.95 15.91 -13.32
CA ALA A 191 -5.84 16.36 -12.47
C ALA A 191 -5.26 15.27 -11.55
N GLY A 192 -5.52 13.99 -11.86
CA GLY A 192 -5.07 12.85 -11.04
C GLY A 192 -3.58 12.49 -11.21
N SER A 193 -2.88 13.11 -12.15
CA SER A 193 -1.46 12.90 -12.43
C SER A 193 -0.72 14.24 -12.52
N PRO A 194 0.55 14.33 -12.05
CA PRO A 194 1.37 15.52 -12.32
C PRO A 194 1.60 15.78 -13.80
N ASP A 195 1.40 14.78 -14.67
CA ASP A 195 1.56 14.91 -16.12
C ASP A 195 0.31 15.54 -16.80
N THR A 196 -0.83 15.62 -16.11
CA THR A 196 -2.09 16.14 -16.67
C THR A 196 -2.71 17.30 -15.88
N ALA A 197 -2.34 17.46 -14.61
CA ALA A 197 -2.84 18.53 -13.77
C ALA A 197 -2.34 19.92 -14.25
N PRO A 198 -3.14 20.99 -14.08
CA PRO A 198 -2.68 22.36 -14.31
C PRO A 198 -1.44 22.69 -13.46
N ALA A 199 -0.54 23.51 -14.00
CA ALA A 199 0.76 23.80 -13.39
C ALA A 199 0.60 24.46 -12.00
N GLU A 200 -0.38 25.34 -11.85
CA GLU A 200 -0.73 26.02 -10.60
C GLU A 200 -1.25 25.05 -9.53
N VAL A 201 -2.00 24.01 -9.93
CA VAL A 201 -2.49 22.95 -9.02
C VAL A 201 -1.33 22.09 -8.54
N LEU A 202 -0.40 21.73 -9.43
CA LEU A 202 0.80 21.00 -9.07
C LEU A 202 1.71 21.81 -8.14
N ALA A 203 1.88 23.12 -8.41
CA ALA A 203 2.64 24.02 -7.56
C ALA A 203 2.03 24.12 -6.15
N LEU A 204 0.71 24.30 -6.05
CA LEU A 204 -0.03 24.34 -4.79
C LEU A 204 0.20 23.08 -3.95
N LEU A 205 0.12 21.89 -4.55
CA LEU A 205 0.36 20.64 -3.83
C LEU A 205 1.82 20.48 -3.38
N ARG A 206 2.78 20.89 -4.21
CA ARG A 206 4.20 20.86 -3.83
C ARG A 206 4.48 21.78 -2.64
N GLU A 207 3.91 22.98 -2.64
CA GLU A 207 4.04 23.94 -1.53
C GLU A 207 3.44 23.38 -0.24
N ARG A 208 2.16 22.96 -0.28
CA ARG A 208 1.47 22.39 0.90
C ARG A 208 2.15 21.12 1.44
N GLY A 209 2.71 20.31 0.55
CA GLY A 209 3.36 19.05 0.90
C GLY A 209 4.82 19.17 1.32
N ALA A 210 5.46 20.34 1.15
CA ALA A 210 6.92 20.49 1.24
C ALA A 210 7.50 19.99 2.58
N GLN A 211 6.88 20.36 3.71
CA GLN A 211 7.36 19.94 5.03
C GLN A 211 7.28 18.42 5.22
N ASN A 212 6.16 17.80 4.83
CA ASN A 212 6.00 16.36 4.93
C ASN A 212 6.95 15.62 3.98
N GLN A 213 7.17 16.15 2.78
CA GLN A 213 8.09 15.60 1.80
C GLN A 213 9.54 15.64 2.31
N ALA A 214 9.96 16.72 2.97
CA ALA A 214 11.28 16.82 3.60
C ALA A 214 11.44 15.80 4.73
N ARG A 215 10.44 15.67 5.62
CA ARG A 215 10.44 14.65 6.68
C ARG A 215 10.53 13.23 6.13
N ARG A 216 9.81 12.95 5.04
CA ARG A 216 9.84 11.66 4.37
C ARG A 216 11.22 11.36 3.79
N LEU A 217 11.83 12.33 3.10
CA LEU A 217 13.16 12.16 2.53
C LEU A 217 14.19 11.86 3.62
N GLU A 218 14.13 12.55 4.75
CA GLU A 218 15.00 12.29 5.90
C GLU A 218 14.80 10.88 6.46
N ALA A 219 13.54 10.47 6.66
CA ALA A 219 13.23 9.12 7.12
C ALA A 219 13.71 8.02 6.14
N VAL A 220 13.60 8.27 4.83
CA VAL A 220 14.10 7.37 3.78
C VAL A 220 15.61 7.25 3.83
N LYS A 221 16.35 8.37 3.94
CA LYS A 221 17.82 8.34 4.01
C LYS A 221 18.32 7.49 5.17
N ARG A 222 17.81 7.72 6.38
CA ARG A 222 18.15 6.92 7.58
C ARG A 222 17.77 5.45 7.45
N ALA A 223 16.68 5.15 6.74
CA ALA A 223 16.30 3.77 6.49
C ALA A 223 17.21 3.09 5.46
N ALA A 224 17.58 3.79 4.39
CA ALA A 224 18.45 3.27 3.34
C ALA A 224 19.85 2.88 3.88
N GLU A 225 20.41 3.66 4.81
CA GLU A 225 21.68 3.35 5.48
C GLU A 225 21.70 1.99 6.18
N ARG A 226 20.55 1.46 6.60
CA ARG A 226 20.43 0.17 7.31
C ARG A 226 20.20 -1.02 6.38
N VAL A 227 19.79 -0.77 5.14
CA VAL A 227 19.42 -1.78 4.14
C VAL A 227 20.51 -1.94 3.05
N ALA A 228 21.46 -0.99 3.01
CA ALA A 228 22.60 -0.99 2.10
C ALA A 228 23.51 -2.21 2.28
#